data_AF-A0A2H9T9I5-F1
#
_entry.id   AF-A0A2H9T9I5-F1
#
_cell.length_a   1.000
_cell.length_b   1.000
_cell.length_c   1.000
_cell.angle_alpha   90.00
_cell.angle_beta   90.00
_cell.angle_gamma   90.00
#
_symmetry.space_group_name_H-M   'P 1'
#
loop_
_entity.id
_entity.type
_entity.pdbx_description
1 polymer ?
#
loop_
_entity_poly.entity_id
_entity_poly.type
_entity_poly.pdbx_seq_one_letter_code
_entity_poly.pdbx_strand_id
1 'polypeptide(L)'
;MIIYFDNSLKKYKMMTICRAHHSDYPIITDLWESSVRASHNFLREEDIRYFKPLILNQYLSSVHLYCVKSRNNEILGFVGVAEKK
;
A
#
# COMPACT_ATOMS: atom_id res chain seq x y z
N MET A 1 6.26 -5.15 -6.81
CA MET A 1 4.93 -4.52 -6.84
C MET A 1 4.46 -4.48 -8.27
N ILE A 2 3.61 -5.42 -8.69
CA ILE A 2 2.97 -5.37 -10.01
C ILE A 2 1.57 -4.82 -9.78
N ILE A 3 1.34 -3.61 -10.27
CA ILE A 3 0.01 -2.98 -10.29
C ILE A 3 -0.64 -3.42 -11.61
N TYR A 4 -1.72 -4.19 -11.55
CA TYR A 4 -2.54 -4.47 -12.72
C TYR A 4 -3.34 -3.21 -13.06
N PHE A 5 -3.03 -2.60 -14.20
CA PHE A 5 -3.76 -1.47 -14.74
C PHE A 5 -4.75 -1.96 -15.81
N ASP A 6 -6.04 -1.92 -15.49
CA ASP A 6 -7.11 -2.07 -16.47
C ASP A 6 -7.08 -0.90 -17.47
N ASN A 7 -7.19 -1.23 -18.76
CA ASN A 7 -6.78 -0.41 -19.91
C ASN A 7 -7.85 0.60 -20.37
N SER A 8 -8.68 1.09 -19.45
CA SER A 8 -9.65 2.15 -19.70
C SER A 8 -9.03 3.52 -19.37
N LEU A 9 -8.39 4.14 -20.37
CA LEU A 9 -7.65 5.40 -20.29
C LEU A 9 -8.48 6.64 -19.85
N LYS A 10 -9.76 6.50 -19.51
CA LYS A 10 -10.59 7.58 -18.93
C LYS A 10 -10.61 7.61 -17.39
N LYS A 11 -10.16 6.54 -16.72
CA LYS A 11 -10.23 6.40 -15.24
C LYS A 11 -9.12 7.16 -14.49
N TYR A 12 -7.99 7.44 -15.17
CA TYR A 12 -6.75 7.93 -14.56
C TYR A 12 -6.65 9.45 -14.41
N LYS A 13 -7.57 10.22 -15.03
CA LYS A 13 -7.53 11.70 -14.99
C LYS A 13 -7.88 12.29 -13.61
N MET A 14 -8.16 11.46 -12.61
CA MET A 14 -8.72 11.89 -11.33
C MET A 14 -8.13 11.17 -10.11
N MET A 15 -6.87 10.74 -10.21
CA MET A 15 -6.09 10.24 -9.08
C MET A 15 -4.98 11.21 -8.73
N THR A 16 -4.65 11.28 -7.44
CA THR A 16 -3.58 12.14 -6.93
C THR A 16 -2.59 11.33 -6.11
N ILE A 17 -1.30 11.67 -6.24
CA ILE A 17 -0.25 11.13 -5.36
C ILE A 17 -0.06 12.13 -4.22
N CYS A 18 -0.11 11.65 -2.99
CA CYS A 18 0.10 12.46 -1.79
C CYS A 18 0.95 11.71 -0.77
N ARG A 19 1.59 12.45 0.15
CA ARG A 19 2.30 11.86 1.28
C ARG A 19 1.27 11.20 2.21
N ALA A 20 1.55 9.99 2.66
CA ALA A 20 0.70 9.28 3.61
C ALA A 20 0.82 9.90 5.00
N HIS A 21 -0.28 9.95 5.74
CA HIS A 21 -0.30 10.33 7.14
C HIS A 21 -0.37 9.09 8.05
N HIS A 22 -0.01 9.22 9.33
CA HIS A 22 -0.10 8.11 10.30
C HIS A 22 -1.53 7.53 10.40
N SER A 23 -2.55 8.38 10.22
CA SER A 23 -3.95 7.95 10.18
C SER A 23 -4.28 7.03 9.00
N ASP A 24 -3.47 7.04 7.94
CA ASP A 24 -3.65 6.19 6.77
C ASP A 24 -3.07 4.79 6.97
N TYR A 25 -2.22 4.58 7.99
CA TYR A 25 -1.48 3.33 8.17
C TYR A 25 -2.36 2.09 8.32
N PRO A 26 -3.50 2.11 9.04
CA PRO A 26 -4.40 0.95 9.10
C PRO A 26 -4.88 0.53 7.71
N ILE A 27 -5.35 1.49 6.90
CA ILE A 27 -5.84 1.24 5.54
C ILE A 27 -4.72 0.72 4.64
N ILE A 28 -3.53 1.32 4.73
CA ILE A 28 -2.35 0.88 3.99
C ILE A 28 -1.93 -0.54 4.38
N THR A 29 -2.04 -0.90 5.67
CA THR A 29 -1.71 -2.24 6.17
C THR A 29 -2.70 -3.28 5.64
N ASP A 30 -3.99 -2.96 5.57
CA ASP A 30 -4.98 -3.86 4.96
C ASP A 30 -4.75 -4.01 3.45
N LEU A 31 -4.38 -2.93 2.77
CA LEU A 31 -4.03 -2.97 1.36
C LEU A 31 -2.75 -3.78 1.09
N TRP A 32 -1.76 -3.69 1.99
CA TRP A 32 -0.57 -4.53 1.98
C TRP A 32 -0.95 -6.01 2.10
N GLU A 33 -1.77 -6.36 3.10
CA GLU A 33 -2.20 -7.75 3.30
C GLU A 33 -2.95 -8.28 2.08
N SER A 34 -3.90 -7.52 1.54
CA SER A 34 -4.64 -7.90 0.33
C SER A 34 -3.71 -8.11 -0.87
N SER A 35 -2.71 -7.25 -1.03
CA SER A 35 -1.73 -7.36 -2.12
C SER A 35 -0.83 -8.59 -1.97
N VAL A 36 -0.41 -8.89 -0.74
CA VAL A 36 0.39 -10.07 -0.39
C VAL A 36 -0.40 -11.34 -0.68
N ARG A 37 -1.65 -11.45 -0.20
CA ARG A 37 -2.52 -12.61 -0.45
C ARG A 37 -2.79 -12.86 -1.93
N ALA A 38 -2.84 -11.80 -2.74
CA ALA A 38 -3.12 -11.91 -4.17
C ALA A 38 -1.92 -12.35 -5.03
N SER A 39 -0.69 -12.22 -4.53
CA SER A 39 0.52 -12.39 -5.38
C SER A 39 1.65 -13.20 -4.74
N HIS A 40 1.66 -13.36 -3.42
CA HIS A 40 2.69 -14.08 -2.66
C HIS A 40 2.09 -15.37 -2.09
N ASN A 41 1.48 -16.20 -2.94
CA ASN A 41 0.87 -17.49 -2.55
C ASN A 41 1.86 -18.48 -1.90
N PHE A 42 3.15 -18.16 -1.88
CA PHE A 42 4.19 -18.92 -1.18
C PHE A 42 4.25 -18.63 0.33
N LEU A 43 3.68 -17.52 0.81
CA LEU A 43 3.62 -17.18 2.24
C LEU A 43 2.48 -17.92 2.93
N ARG A 44 2.70 -18.34 4.18
CA ARG A 44 1.66 -18.96 5.01
C ARG A 44 0.86 -17.90 5.75
N GLU A 45 -0.34 -18.26 6.20
CA GLU A 45 -1.19 -17.41 7.04
C GLU A 45 -0.50 -16.96 8.34
N GLU A 46 0.36 -17.80 8.88
CA GLU A 46 1.16 -17.50 10.07
C GLU A 46 2.16 -16.38 9.81
N ASP A 47 2.83 -16.39 8.65
CA ASP A 47 3.77 -15.34 8.25
C ASP A 47 3.05 -14.01 8.04
N ILE A 48 1.89 -14.03 7.37
CA ILE A 48 1.08 -12.82 7.14
C ILE A 48 0.63 -12.23 8.48
N ARG A 49 0.12 -13.06 9.41
CA ARG A 49 -0.27 -12.62 10.75
C ARG A 49 0.90 -12.09 11.57
N TYR A 50 2.08 -12.67 11.42
CA TYR A 50 3.32 -12.21 12.06
C TYR A 50 3.75 -10.84 11.54
N PHE A 51 3.76 -10.64 10.22
CA PHE A 51 4.23 -9.40 9.60
C PHE A 51 3.22 -8.25 9.68
N LYS A 52 1.91 -8.50 9.63
CA LYS A 52 0.88 -7.44 9.65
C LYS A 52 1.08 -6.40 10.77
N PRO A 53 1.25 -6.78 12.06
CA PRO A 53 1.50 -5.81 13.13
C PRO A 53 2.85 -5.10 12.99
N LEU A 54 3.89 -5.74 12.44
CA LEU A 54 5.20 -5.11 12.21
C LEU A 54 5.14 -4.07 11.09
N ILE A 55 4.38 -4.35 10.03
CA ILE A 55 4.10 -3.40 8.95
C ILE A 55 3.45 -2.15 9.53
N LEU A 56 2.35 -2.32 10.27
CA LEU A 56 1.59 -1.22 10.88
C LEU A 56 2.42 -0.39 11.85
N ASN A 57 3.12 -1.04 12.78
CA ASN A 57 3.70 -0.36 13.94
C ASN A 57 5.16 0.06 13.74
N GLN A 58 5.88 -0.52 12.76
CA GLN A 58 7.32 -0.30 12.60
C GLN A 58 7.68 0.09 11.17
N TYR A 59 7.36 -0.74 10.19
CA TYR A 59 7.94 -0.59 8.85
C TYR A 59 7.38 0.59 8.06
N LEU A 60 6.08 0.88 8.16
CA LEU A 60 5.49 2.03 7.47
C LEU A 60 6.10 3.37 7.94
N SER A 61 6.46 3.46 9.22
CA SER A 61 7.09 4.67 9.80
C SER A 61 8.55 4.84 9.42
N SER A 62 9.19 3.77 8.93
CA SER A 62 10.62 3.73 8.63
C SER A 62 10.95 4.15 7.19
N VAL A 63 9.95 4.56 6.40
CA VAL A 63 10.10 4.92 4.98
C VAL A 63 9.33 6.21 4.66
N HIS A 64 9.74 6.92 3.60
CA HIS A 64 8.93 7.98 3.02
C HIS A 64 7.76 7.34 2.28
N LEU A 65 6.57 7.46 2.87
CA LEU A 65 5.36 6.78 2.40
C LEU A 65 4.49 7.73 1.58
N TYR A 66 4.09 7.27 0.39
CA TYR A 66 3.20 7.97 -0.52
C TYR A 66 2.03 7.07 -0.91
N CYS A 67 0.86 7.67 -1.16
CA CYS A 67 -0.35 6.98 -1.57
C CYS A 67 -0.93 7.58 -2.84
N VAL A 68 -1.57 6.74 -3.64
CA VAL A 68 -2.47 7.16 -4.72
C VAL A 68 -3.89 7.20 -4.16
N LYS A 69 -4.55 8.34 -4.29
CA LYS A 69 -5.94 8.52 -3.85
C LYS A 69 -6.89 8.70 -5.03
N SER A 70 -8.08 8.11 -4.92
CA SER A 70 -9.21 8.36 -5.82
C SER A 70 -9.78 9.77 -5.60
N ARG A 71 -10.68 10.22 -6.48
CA ARG A 71 -11.43 11.48 -6.28
C ARG A 71 -12.18 11.53 -4.95
N ASN A 72 -12.60 10.37 -4.45
CA ASN A 72 -13.36 10.24 -3.21
C ASN A 72 -12.44 10.12 -1.99
N ASN A 73 -11.14 10.42 -2.14
CA ASN A 73 -10.12 10.34 -1.10
C ASN A 73 -9.83 8.91 -0.60
N GLU A 74 -10.21 7.89 -1.37
CA GLU A 74 -9.92 6.48 -1.07
C GLU A 74 -8.48 6.14 -1.48
N ILE A 75 -7.75 5.42 -0.64
CA ILE A 75 -6.39 4.97 -0.95
C ILE A 75 -6.46 3.73 -1.86
N LEU A 76 -5.90 3.86 -3.06
CA LEU A 76 -5.90 2.81 -4.08
C LEU A 76 -4.57 2.05 -4.17
N GLY A 77 -3.51 2.63 -3.61
CA GLY A 77 -2.14 2.12 -3.70
C GLY A 77 -1.21 2.93 -2.81
N PHE A 78 -0.07 2.34 -2.47
CA PHE A 78 0.97 3.02 -1.70
C PHE A 78 2.35 2.58 -2.19
N VAL A 79 3.36 3.42 -1.91
CA VAL A 79 4.77 3.10 -2.12
C VAL A 79 5.60 3.67 -0.97
N GLY A 80 6.49 2.84 -0.43
CA GLY A 80 7.49 3.26 0.56
C GLY A 80 8.85 3.42 -0.11
N VAL A 81 9.50 4.55 0.11
CA VAL A 81 10.85 4.84 -0.40
C VAL A 81 11.78 4.98 0.81
N ALA A 82 12.76 4.08 0.92
CA ALA A 82 13.85 4.25 1.88
C ALA A 82 14.76 5.39 1.43
N GLU A 83 15.33 6.15 2.36
CA GLU A 83 16.41 7.06 2.01
C GLU A 83 17.59 6.26 1.45
N LYS A 84 18.24 6.81 0.41
CA LYS A 84 19.46 6.22 -0.14
C LYS A 84 20.48 6.12 1.00
N LYS A 85 20.87 4.89 1.34
CA LYS A 85 22.14 4.63 2.01
C LYS A 85 23.28 4.73 1.00
#